data_AF-A0A7Y4ZAJ9-F1
#
_entry.id   AF-A0A7Y4ZAJ9-F1
#
_cell.length_a   1.000
_cell.length_b   1.000
_cell.length_c   1.000
_cell.angle_alpha   90.00
_cell.angle_beta   90.00
_cell.angle_gamma   90.00
#
_symmetry.space_group_name_H-M   'P 1'
#
loop_
_entity.id
_entity.type
_entity.pdbx_description
1 polymer ?
#
loop_
_entity_poly.entity_id
_entity_poly.type
_entity_poly.pdbx_seq_one_letter_code
_entity_poly.pdbx_strand_id
1 'polypeptide(L)'
;MNTTHETPWHEALYWINKYPTTGSAIGLAKLVLSFYNGSGYPFSFADCTSSFDSDRSALACRMVAWYLEHGEDDNLREVGKEIWNQYPRLTQLGEAANRAMSDLREQWRDEDNAKLELEEDL
;
A
#
# COMPACT_ATOMS: atom_id res chain seq x y z
N MET A 1 9.49 25.14 6.64
CA MET A 1 10.50 25.22 5.54
C MET A 1 9.93 24.44 4.38
N ASN A 2 9.74 25.08 3.23
CA ASN A 2 9.14 24.48 2.05
C ASN A 2 10.26 23.88 1.19
N THR A 3 10.60 22.61 1.42
CA THR A 3 11.39 21.84 0.46
C THR A 3 10.44 21.42 -0.64
N THR A 4 10.56 22.02 -1.83
CA THR A 4 9.79 21.62 -3.01
C THR A 4 10.23 20.22 -3.44
N HIS A 5 9.55 19.21 -2.90
CA HIS A 5 9.59 17.86 -3.43
C HIS A 5 8.77 17.82 -4.72
N GLU A 6 9.27 17.10 -5.73
CA GLU A 6 8.63 17.04 -7.05
C GLU A 6 7.23 16.41 -6.99
N THR A 7 7.04 15.42 -6.12
CA THR A 7 5.75 14.76 -5.87
C THR A 7 5.57 14.42 -4.39
N PRO A 8 4.34 14.14 -3.91
CA PRO A 8 4.13 13.67 -2.54
C PRO A 8 4.86 12.34 -2.24
N TRP A 9 5.15 11.52 -3.26
CA TRP A 9 5.95 10.30 -3.11
C TRP A 9 7.38 10.61 -2.68
N HIS A 10 8.03 11.57 -3.34
CA HIS A 10 9.39 11.99 -3.01
C HIS A 10 9.49 12.66 -1.64
N GLU A 11 8.44 13.39 -1.24
CA GLU A 11 8.36 13.95 0.12
C GLU A 11 8.25 12.85 1.18
N ALA A 12 7.43 11.82 0.92
CA ALA A 12 7.32 10.66 1.81
C ALA A 12 8.67 9.93 1.93
N LEU A 13 9.35 9.66 0.82
CA LEU A 13 10.68 9.01 0.82
C LEU A 13 11.71 9.83 1.59
N TYR A 14 11.76 11.15 1.36
CA TYR A 14 12.64 12.04 2.11
C TYR A 14 12.38 11.93 3.62
N TRP A 15 11.12 11.98 4.03
CA TRP A 15 10.75 11.93 5.44
C TRP A 15 11.09 10.58 6.08
N ILE A 16 10.79 9.48 5.38
CA ILE A 16 11.14 8.10 5.78
C ILE A 16 12.65 7.98 6.03
N ASN A 17 13.46 8.45 5.08
CA ASN A 17 14.93 8.40 5.18
C ASN A 17 15.47 9.28 6.32
N LYS A 18 14.80 10.41 6.60
CA LYS A 18 15.22 11.35 7.65
C LYS A 18 14.89 10.86 9.06
N TYR A 19 13.78 10.14 9.23
CA TYR A 19 13.30 9.67 10.52
C TYR A 19 13.05 8.16 10.52
N PRO A 20 14.08 7.35 10.21
CA PRO A 20 13.93 5.91 10.08
C PRO A 20 13.44 5.32 11.40
N THR A 21 12.71 4.20 11.32
CA THR A 21 12.17 3.43 12.47
C THR A 21 11.08 4.09 13.30
N THR A 22 10.73 5.36 13.03
CA THR A 22 9.56 5.98 13.66
C THR A 22 8.27 5.31 13.19
N GLY A 23 7.23 5.35 14.03
CA GLY A 23 5.91 4.84 13.67
C GLY A 23 5.41 5.45 12.36
N SER A 24 5.55 6.77 12.21
CA SER A 24 5.10 7.47 11.00
C SER A 24 5.94 7.12 9.77
N ALA A 25 7.24 6.82 9.90
CA ALA A 25 8.04 6.36 8.76
C ALA A 25 7.60 4.97 8.30
N ILE A 26 7.32 4.07 9.26
CA ILE A 26 6.77 2.74 8.95
C ILE A 26 5.38 2.89 8.31
N GLY A 27 4.53 3.77 8.84
CA GLY A 27 3.20 4.06 8.30
C GLY A 27 3.23 4.63 6.88
N LEU A 28 4.14 5.57 6.60
CA LEU A 28 4.35 6.12 5.25
C LEU A 28 4.89 5.04 4.30
N ALA A 29 5.83 4.20 4.73
CA ALA A 29 6.34 3.10 3.93
C ALA A 29 5.24 2.10 3.56
N LYS A 30 4.40 1.71 4.53
CA LYS A 30 3.20 0.89 4.28
C LYS A 30 2.27 1.56 3.26
N LEU A 31 1.99 2.86 3.44
CA LEU A 31 1.09 3.60 2.57
C LEU A 31 1.60 3.64 1.13
N VAL A 32 2.89 3.92 0.91
CA VAL A 32 3.48 3.90 -0.44
C VAL A 32 3.39 2.51 -1.06
N LEU A 33 3.72 1.45 -0.32
CA LEU A 33 3.65 0.08 -0.82
C LEU A 33 2.21 -0.32 -1.20
N SER A 34 1.21 0.13 -0.44
CA SER A 34 -0.21 -0.04 -0.76
C SER A 34 -0.66 0.66 -2.04
N PHE A 35 0.06 1.68 -2.52
CA PHE A 35 -0.23 2.29 -3.82
C PHE A 35 0.59 1.68 -4.94
N TYR A 36 1.90 1.49 -4.73
CA TYR A 36 2.84 0.94 -5.73
C TYR A 36 2.47 -0.47 -6.19
N ASN A 37 1.88 -1.28 -5.30
CA ASN A 37 1.45 -2.63 -5.62
C ASN A 37 0.12 -2.89 -4.89
N GLY A 38 -0.91 -2.09 -5.14
CA GLY A 38 -2.11 -2.09 -4.29
C GLY A 38 -2.90 -3.39 -4.18
N SER A 39 -2.76 -4.30 -5.15
CA SER A 39 -3.23 -5.69 -5.01
C SER A 39 -2.23 -6.61 -4.29
N GLY A 40 -0.95 -6.28 -4.43
CA GLY A 40 0.23 -6.90 -3.81
C GLY A 40 0.34 -6.75 -2.29
N TYR A 41 0.02 -5.55 -1.78
CA TYR A 41 0.40 -5.08 -0.44
C TYR A 41 -0.74 -4.33 0.24
N PRO A 42 -1.78 -5.02 0.72
CA PRO A 42 -2.98 -4.35 1.18
C PRO A 42 -2.85 -3.97 2.66
N PHE A 43 -2.04 -2.95 2.95
CA PHE A 43 -2.15 -2.28 4.25
C PHE A 43 -3.33 -1.32 4.21
N SER A 44 -4.23 -1.45 5.18
CA SER A 44 -5.37 -0.55 5.30
C SER A 44 -4.90 0.88 5.58
N PHE A 45 -5.63 1.88 5.08
CA PHE A 45 -5.31 3.28 5.34
C PHE A 45 -5.21 3.57 6.85
N ALA A 46 -6.12 3.00 7.66
CA ALA A 46 -6.12 3.16 9.11
C ALA A 46 -4.83 2.61 9.78
N ASP A 47 -4.33 1.46 9.32
CA ASP A 47 -3.06 0.90 9.81
C ASP A 47 -1.90 1.82 9.44
N CYS A 48 -1.85 2.30 8.20
CA CYS A 48 -0.83 3.22 7.71
C CYS A 48 -0.79 4.53 8.50
N THR A 49 -1.94 5.11 8.84
CA THR A 49 -2.03 6.46 9.43
C THR A 49 -2.14 6.49 10.95
N SER A 50 -2.15 5.33 11.62
CA SER A 50 -2.36 5.20 13.07
C SER A 50 -1.41 6.04 13.95
N SER A 51 -0.23 6.39 13.43
CA SER A 51 0.82 7.15 14.13
C SER A 51 1.13 8.50 13.47
N PHE A 52 0.26 8.98 12.58
CA PHE A 52 0.46 10.26 11.90
C PHE A 52 0.00 11.43 12.78
N ASP A 53 0.78 12.50 12.75
CA ASP A 53 0.37 13.81 13.24
C ASP A 53 -0.28 14.63 12.11
N SER A 54 -0.46 15.94 12.32
CA SER A 54 -1.10 16.83 11.35
C SER A 54 -0.42 16.85 9.99
N ASP A 55 0.91 17.00 9.92
CA ASP A 55 1.56 17.18 8.62
C ASP A 55 1.78 15.85 7.91
N ARG A 56 1.99 14.75 8.65
CA ARG A 56 2.03 13.40 8.06
C ARG A 56 0.66 12.99 7.52
N SER A 57 -0.41 13.36 8.21
CA SER A 57 -1.79 13.20 7.72
C SER A 57 -2.05 14.03 6.46
N ALA A 58 -1.59 15.29 6.44
CA ALA A 58 -1.72 16.14 5.26
C ALA A 58 -0.94 15.60 4.05
N LEU A 59 0.25 15.05 4.27
CA LEU A 59 1.02 14.36 3.23
C LEU A 59 0.28 13.12 2.71
N ALA A 60 -0.27 12.29 3.60
CA ALA A 60 -1.05 11.12 3.22
C ALA A 60 -2.26 11.47 2.34
N CYS A 61 -2.99 12.55 2.68
CA CYS A 61 -4.09 13.05 1.86
C CYS A 61 -3.63 13.48 0.46
N ARG A 62 -2.47 14.14 0.35
CA ARG A 62 -1.91 14.51 -0.96
C ARG A 62 -1.48 13.29 -1.78
N MET A 63 -0.93 12.26 -1.15
CA MET A 63 -0.60 10.99 -1.81
C MET A 63 -1.85 10.33 -2.40
N VAL A 64 -2.94 10.26 -1.61
CA VAL A 64 -4.23 9.73 -2.07
C VAL A 64 -4.77 10.54 -3.25
N ALA A 65 -4.82 11.87 -3.11
CA ALA A 65 -5.30 12.76 -4.17
C ALA A 65 -4.49 12.59 -5.46
N TRP A 66 -3.16 12.54 -5.36
CA TRP A 66 -2.27 12.34 -6.50
C TRP A 66 -2.52 11.00 -7.19
N TYR A 67 -2.66 9.91 -6.43
CA TYR A 67 -2.94 8.59 -6.98
C TYR A 67 -4.31 8.54 -7.68
N LEU A 68 -5.33 9.20 -7.15
CA LEU A 68 -6.65 9.25 -7.81
C LEU A 68 -6.61 10.00 -9.14
N GLU A 69 -5.72 10.99 -9.28
CA GLU A 69 -5.56 11.77 -10.51
C GLU A 69 -4.65 11.10 -11.54
N HIS A 70 -3.56 10.47 -11.09
CA HIS A 70 -2.47 9.99 -11.97
C HIS A 70 -2.33 8.46 -12.02
N GLY A 71 -2.98 7.75 -11.09
CA GLY A 71 -2.76 6.33 -10.88
C GLY A 71 -1.34 6.03 -10.39
N GLU A 72 -0.83 4.85 -10.78
CA GLU A 72 0.55 4.47 -10.54
C GLU A 72 1.47 5.04 -11.62
N ASP A 73 1.97 6.25 -11.35
CA ASP A 73 2.91 6.97 -12.21
C ASP A 73 4.37 6.53 -12.01
N ASP A 74 5.27 7.03 -12.86
CA ASP A 74 6.68 6.67 -12.80
C ASP A 74 7.35 7.12 -11.49
N ASN A 75 6.88 8.22 -10.89
CA ASN A 75 7.36 8.69 -9.59
C ASN A 75 7.02 7.71 -8.47
N LEU A 76 5.79 7.18 -8.44
CA LEU A 76 5.39 6.16 -7.48
C LEU A 76 6.16 4.87 -7.70
N ARG A 77 6.41 4.45 -8.95
CA ARG A 77 7.20 3.26 -9.24
C ARG A 77 8.63 3.37 -8.74
N GLU A 78 9.27 4.51 -8.97
CA GLU A 78 10.62 4.79 -8.50
C GLU A 78 10.68 4.71 -6.96
N VAL A 79 9.86 5.52 -6.30
CA VAL A 79 9.85 5.61 -4.83
C VAL A 79 9.40 4.29 -4.19
N GLY A 80 8.41 3.63 -4.77
CA GLY A 80 7.89 2.35 -4.30
C GLY A 80 8.93 1.24 -4.38
N LYS A 81 9.71 1.18 -5.48
CA LYS A 81 10.82 0.24 -5.62
C LYS A 81 11.94 0.51 -4.62
N GLU A 82 12.23 1.77 -4.34
CA GLU A 82 13.22 2.15 -3.32
C GLU A 82 12.77 1.68 -1.93
N ILE A 83 11.54 1.99 -1.53
CA ILE A 83 10.98 1.57 -0.23
C ILE A 83 10.89 0.04 -0.13
N TRP A 84 10.53 -0.65 -1.20
CA TRP A 84 10.54 -2.11 -1.25
C TRP A 84 11.89 -2.70 -0.83
N ASN A 85 12.98 -2.14 -1.36
CA ASN A 85 14.34 -2.61 -1.05
C ASN A 85 14.75 -2.28 0.39
N GLN A 86 14.29 -1.14 0.91
CA GLN A 86 14.60 -0.70 2.28
C GLN A 86 13.83 -1.46 3.36
N TYR A 87 12.62 -1.96 3.06
CA TYR A 87 11.71 -2.56 4.04
C TYR A 87 11.34 -4.02 3.74
N PRO A 88 12.32 -4.95 3.65
CA PRO A 88 12.06 -6.34 3.24
C PRO A 88 11.07 -7.09 4.16
N ARG A 89 10.96 -6.72 5.44
CA ARG A 89 9.98 -7.31 6.36
C ARG A 89 8.55 -6.87 6.08
N LEU A 90 8.34 -5.61 5.66
CA LEU A 90 7.01 -5.15 5.24
C LEU A 90 6.64 -5.83 3.92
N THR A 91 7.61 -6.01 3.04
CA THR A 91 7.43 -6.76 1.79
C THR A 91 6.99 -8.21 2.09
N GLN A 92 7.74 -8.94 2.90
CA GLN A 92 7.37 -10.31 3.29
C GLN A 92 5.98 -10.41 3.92
N LEU A 93 5.62 -9.43 4.77
CA LEU A 93 4.31 -9.37 5.40
C LEU A 93 3.18 -9.16 4.38
N GLY A 94 3.35 -8.21 3.45
CA GLY A 94 2.35 -7.95 2.41
C GLY A 94 2.16 -9.13 1.47
N GLU A 95 3.23 -9.78 1.03
CA GLU A 95 3.14 -10.98 0.21
C GLU A 95 2.42 -12.12 0.91
N ALA A 96 2.69 -12.33 2.21
CA ALA A 96 2.02 -13.36 2.99
C ALA A 96 0.52 -13.07 3.12
N ALA A 97 0.16 -11.82 3.40
CA ALA A 97 -1.24 -11.41 3.45
C ALA A 97 -1.94 -11.62 2.10
N ASN A 98 -1.31 -11.21 1.00
CA ASN A 98 -1.83 -11.38 -0.36
C ASN A 98 -2.10 -12.85 -0.70
N ARG A 99 -1.11 -13.73 -0.50
CA ARG A 99 -1.28 -15.18 -0.71
C ARG A 99 -2.48 -15.72 0.05
N ALA A 100 -2.58 -15.41 1.35
CA ALA A 100 -3.70 -15.87 2.17
C ALA A 100 -5.07 -15.40 1.65
N MET A 101 -5.18 -14.16 1.16
CA MET A 101 -6.44 -13.68 0.56
C MET A 101 -6.71 -14.30 -0.80
N SER A 102 -5.67 -14.53 -1.61
CA SER A 102 -5.81 -15.19 -2.92
C SER A 102 -6.35 -16.60 -2.74
N ASP A 103 -5.76 -17.37 -1.83
CA ASP A 103 -6.16 -18.74 -1.54
C ASP A 103 -7.62 -18.81 -1.06
N LEU A 104 -8.03 -17.89 -0.19
CA LEU A 104 -9.40 -17.84 0.31
C LEU A 104 -10.42 -17.45 -0.77
N ARG A 105 -10.06 -16.52 -1.67
CA ARG A 105 -10.92 -16.13 -2.81
C ARG A 105 -11.08 -17.26 -3.82
N GLU A 106 -10.03 -18.06 -4.01
CA GLU A 106 -10.09 -19.24 -4.86
C GLU A 106 -11.03 -20.30 -4.27
N GLN A 107 -10.93 -20.58 -2.97
CA GLN A 107 -11.84 -21.50 -2.28
C GLN A 107 -13.30 -21.07 -2.44
N TRP A 108 -13.63 -19.80 -2.23
CA TRP A 108 -15.00 -19.30 -2.40
C TRP A 108 -15.51 -19.43 -3.83
N ARG A 109 -14.64 -19.19 -4.82
CA ARG A 109 -15.00 -19.35 -6.23
C ARG A 109 -15.34 -20.79 -6.56
N ASP A 110 -14.58 -21.74 -6.03
CA ASP A 110 -14.84 -23.18 -6.24
C ASP A 110 -16.13 -23.62 -5.54
N GLU A 111 -16.38 -23.12 -4.32
CA GLU A 111 -17.62 -23.35 -3.58
C GLU A 111 -18.85 -22.81 -4.32
N ASP A 112 -18.76 -21.61 -4.89
CA ASP A 112 -19.86 -20.99 -5.62
C ASP A 112 -20.12 -21.67 -6.96
N ASN A 113 -19.07 -22.10 -7.68
CA ASN A 113 -19.21 -22.90 -8.90
C ASN A 113 -19.90 -24.25 -8.62
N ALA A 114 -19.49 -24.94 -7.55
CA ALA A 114 -20.10 -26.23 -7.17
C ALA A 114 -21.59 -26.08 -6.81
N LYS A 115 -22.00 -24.96 -6.20
CA LYS A 115 -23.43 -24.68 -5.94
C LYS A 115 -24.21 -24.49 -7.23
N LEU A 116 -23.65 -23.76 -8.20
CA LEU A 116 -24.31 -23.52 -9.49
C LEU A 116 -24.53 -24.83 -10.26
N GLU A 117 -23.54 -25.73 -10.29
CA GLU A 117 -23.66 -27.05 -10.94
C GLU A 117 -24.78 -27.88 -10.30
N LEU A 118 -24.90 -27.86 -8.97
CA LEU A 118 -25.98 -28.56 -8.25
C LEU A 118 -27.38 -27.96 -8.49
N GLU A 119 -27.47 -26.65 -8.75
CA GLU A 119 -28.72 -25.96 -9.06
C GLU A 119 -29.16 -26.19 -10.52
N GLU A 120 -28.23 -26.39 -11.45
CA GLU A 120 -28.54 -26.74 -12.85
C GLU A 120 -29.00 -28.19 -13.03
N ASP A 121 -28.65 -29.09 -12.10
CA ASP A 121 -29.03 -30.51 -12.11
C ASP A 121 -30.40 -30.81 -11.44
N LEU A 122 -31.12 -29.79 -10.96
CA LEU A 122 -32.45 -29.88 -10.29
C LEU A 122 -33.61 -29.46 -11.20
#